data_AF-A0A3D0UBL2-F1
#
_entry.id   AF-A0A3D0UBL2-F1
#
_cell.length_a   1.000
_cell.length_b   1.000
_cell.length_c   1.000
_cell.angle_alpha   90.00
_cell.angle_beta   90.00
_cell.angle_gamma   90.00
#
_symmetry.space_group_name_H-M   'P 1'
#
loop_
_entity.id
_entity.type
_entity.pdbx_description
1 polymer ?
#
loop_
_entity_poly.entity_id
_entity_poly.type
_entity_poly.pdbx_seq_one_letter_code
_entity_poly.pdbx_strand_id
1 'polypeptide(L)'
;MIKLLTFDLDNTLWEIDPVIIEAEKAMRSWIAEHVPEAVAHLEMDQLKETYKHVLQQHPEVTHLPTNFRKKLLYQVFSNASLAHDRAHAMSEQAFAVFYRGRNQITLFHQAEGILETLSAQYPL
;
A
#
# COMPACT_ATOMS: atom_id res chain seq x y z
N MET A 1 -2.15 -38.05 0.36
CA MET A 1 -2.24 -37.53 -1.02
C MET A 1 -2.53 -36.03 -0.93
N ILE A 2 -1.73 -35.19 -1.58
CA ILE A 2 -1.93 -33.73 -1.64
C ILE A 2 -3.03 -33.42 -2.68
N LYS A 3 -3.86 -32.42 -2.39
CA LYS A 3 -5.05 -32.09 -3.19
C LYS A 3 -5.13 -30.64 -3.67
N LEU A 4 -4.40 -29.74 -3.01
CA LEU A 4 -4.40 -28.30 -3.25
C LEU A 4 -3.06 -27.75 -2.77
N LEU A 5 -2.49 -26.81 -3.51
CA LEU A 5 -1.37 -26.00 -3.08
C LEU A 5 -1.83 -24.55 -3.06
N THR A 6 -1.63 -23.86 -1.94
CA THR A 6 -1.88 -22.41 -1.84
C THR A 6 -0.56 -21.71 -1.55
N PHE A 7 -0.29 -20.62 -2.26
CA PHE A 7 0.93 -19.84 -2.08
C PHE A 7 0.60 -18.50 -1.46
N ASP A 8 1.45 -18.09 -0.52
CA ASP A 8 1.57 -16.67 -0.22
C ASP A 8 2.23 -15.95 -1.41
N LEU A 9 2.14 -14.62 -1.42
CA LEU A 9 2.62 -13.79 -2.51
C LEU A 9 3.92 -13.08 -2.14
N ASP A 10 3.83 -12.15 -1.19
CA ASP A 10 4.91 -11.26 -0.82
C ASP A 10 6.04 -12.06 -0.13
N ASN A 11 7.28 -11.91 -0.60
CA ASN A 11 8.44 -12.71 -0.17
C ASN A 11 8.34 -14.22 -0.45
N THR A 12 7.36 -14.65 -1.24
CA THR A 12 7.25 -16.02 -1.77
C THR A 12 7.47 -16.03 -3.28
N LEU A 13 6.76 -15.17 -4.02
CA LEU A 13 6.84 -15.07 -5.46
C LEU A 13 7.68 -13.87 -5.96
N TRP A 14 7.88 -12.87 -5.11
CA TRP A 14 8.72 -11.68 -5.36
C TRP A 14 9.21 -11.07 -4.04
N GLU A 15 10.26 -10.25 -4.10
CA GLU A 15 10.70 -9.40 -2.98
C GLU A 15 9.75 -8.21 -2.80
N ILE A 16 9.18 -8.04 -1.60
CA ILE A 16 8.19 -6.99 -1.35
C ILE A 16 8.80 -5.61 -1.05
N ASP A 17 9.93 -5.58 -0.35
CA ASP A 17 10.55 -4.34 0.12
C ASP A 17 10.84 -3.33 -1.02
N PRO A 18 11.53 -3.70 -2.13
CA PRO A 18 11.79 -2.74 -3.21
C PRO A 18 10.51 -2.22 -3.87
N VAL A 19 9.49 -3.07 -3.97
CA VAL A 19 8.18 -2.71 -4.55
C VAL A 19 7.47 -1.67 -3.68
N ILE A 20 7.48 -1.86 -2.36
CA ILE A 20 6.87 -0.90 -1.43
C ILE A 20 7.65 0.41 -1.39
N ILE A 21 8.98 0.37 -1.39
CA ILE A 21 9.83 1.58 -1.39
C ILE A 21 9.52 2.45 -2.61
N GLU A 22 9.49 1.88 -3.82
CA GLU A 22 9.20 2.64 -5.02
C GLU A 22 7.73 3.13 -5.07
N ALA A 23 6.78 2.34 -4.56
CA ALA A 23 5.39 2.75 -4.44
C ALA A 23 5.21 3.94 -3.46
N GLU A 24 5.89 3.91 -2.32
CA GLU A 24 5.86 5.00 -1.35
C GLU A 24 6.53 6.26 -1.88
N LYS A 25 7.65 6.12 -2.59
CA LYS A 25 8.33 7.23 -3.25
C LYS A 25 7.42 7.88 -4.30
N ALA A 26 6.80 7.10 -5.18
CA ALA A 26 5.87 7.61 -6.19
C ALA A 26 4.69 8.36 -5.55
N MET A 27 4.10 7.80 -4.50
CA MET A 27 3.03 8.44 -3.75
C MET A 27 3.48 9.76 -3.10
N ARG A 28 4.65 9.77 -2.42
CA ARG A 28 5.21 10.97 -1.79
C ARG A 28 5.52 12.06 -2.82
N SER A 29 6.09 11.70 -3.97
CA SER A 29 6.32 12.63 -5.08
C SER A 29 5.01 13.21 -5.61
N TRP A 30 3.98 12.38 -5.79
CA TRP A 30 2.67 12.85 -6.22
C TRP A 30 2.06 13.83 -5.21
N ILE A 31 2.15 13.53 -3.91
CA ILE A 31 1.64 14.42 -2.85
C ILE A 31 2.39 15.75 -2.86
N ALA A 32 3.71 15.75 -3.01
CA ALA A 32 4.50 16.98 -3.06
C ALA A 32 4.12 17.90 -4.24
N GLU A 33 3.70 17.32 -5.37
CA GLU A 33 3.26 18.06 -6.54
C GLU A 33 1.82 18.58 -6.42
N HIS A 34 0.90 17.78 -5.85
CA HIS A 34 -0.54 18.07 -5.89
C HIS A 34 -1.10 18.68 -4.59
N VAL A 35 -0.45 18.40 -3.46
CA VAL A 35 -0.84 18.86 -2.12
C VAL A 35 0.42 19.22 -1.32
N PRO A 36 1.20 20.23 -1.76
CA PRO A 36 2.46 20.62 -1.12
C PRO A 36 2.29 20.95 0.37
N GLU A 37 1.13 21.46 0.79
CA GLU A 37 0.80 21.74 2.18
C GLU A 37 0.79 20.48 3.08
N ALA A 38 0.64 19.28 2.50
CA ALA A 38 0.62 18.02 3.25
C ALA A 38 2.00 17.36 3.43
N VAL A 39 3.05 17.85 2.77
CA VAL A 39 4.38 17.22 2.80
C VAL A 39 4.95 17.16 4.22
N ALA A 40 4.79 18.22 5.01
CA ALA A 40 5.26 18.28 6.40
C ALA A 40 4.60 17.21 7.30
N HIS A 41 3.40 16.74 6.95
CA HIS A 41 2.67 15.71 7.69
C HIS A 41 3.09 14.28 7.30
N LEU A 42 3.91 14.12 6.26
CA LEU A 42 4.49 12.84 5.84
C LEU A 42 5.87 12.57 6.48
N GLU A 43 6.41 13.54 7.24
CA GLU A 43 7.61 13.37 8.04
C GLU A 43 7.41 12.30 9.11
N MET A 44 8.48 11.56 9.43
CA MET A 44 8.37 10.34 10.23
C MET A 44 7.61 10.51 11.55
N ASP A 45 7.86 11.60 12.28
CA ASP A 45 7.25 11.81 13.58
C ASP A 45 5.75 12.16 13.46
N GLN A 46 5.38 13.02 12.49
CA GLN A 46 3.98 13.36 12.23
C GLN A 46 3.20 12.15 11.72
N LEU A 47 3.82 11.35 10.85
CA LEU A 47 3.20 10.17 10.28
C LEU A 47 2.98 9.08 11.33
N LYS A 48 3.91 8.90 12.27
CA LYS A 48 3.76 7.96 13.40
C LYS A 48 2.59 8.32 14.30
N GLU A 49 2.41 9.61 14.63
CA GLU A 49 1.28 10.04 15.45
C GLU A 49 -0.04 9.90 14.68
N THR A 50 -0.04 10.21 13.39
CA THR A 50 -1.20 9.98 12.51
C THR A 50 -1.57 8.50 12.44
N TYR A 51 -0.58 7.61 12.33
CA TYR A 51 -0.76 6.16 12.32
C TYR A 51 -1.46 5.67 13.60
N LYS A 52 -0.95 6.08 14.78
CA LYS A 52 -1.55 5.73 16.07
C LYS A 52 -2.99 6.23 16.17
N HIS A 53 -3.23 7.48 15.76
CA HIS A 53 -4.57 8.06 15.78
C HIS A 53 -5.55 7.25 14.93
N VAL A 54 -5.16 6.88 13.71
CA VAL A 54 -6.02 6.09 12.81
C VAL A 54 -6.33 4.72 13.40
N LEU A 55 -5.36 4.00 13.99
CA LEU A 55 -5.63 2.71 14.62
C LEU A 55 -6.53 2.82 15.85
N GLN A 56 -6.44 3.92 16.61
CA GLN A 56 -7.32 4.16 17.75
C GLN A 56 -8.76 4.47 17.31
N GLN A 57 -8.93 5.24 16.24
CA GLN A 57 -10.26 5.60 15.71
C GLN A 57 -10.91 4.48 14.88
N HIS A 58 -10.08 3.66 14.23
CA HIS A 58 -10.51 2.63 13.28
C HIS A 58 -9.81 1.29 13.54
N PRO A 59 -10.06 0.63 14.69
CA PRO A 59 -9.44 -0.66 14.98
C PRO A 59 -9.79 -1.74 13.94
N GLU A 60 -10.93 -1.63 13.26
CA GLU A 60 -11.42 -2.57 12.24
C GLU A 60 -10.53 -2.65 10.99
N VAL A 61 -9.71 -1.62 10.72
CA VAL A 61 -8.85 -1.62 9.52
C VAL A 61 -7.44 -2.18 9.76
N THR A 62 -7.15 -2.63 10.99
CA THR A 62 -5.83 -3.19 11.36
C THR A 62 -5.35 -4.29 10.42
N HIS A 63 -6.27 -5.13 9.94
CA HIS A 63 -5.98 -6.24 9.02
C HIS A 63 -6.36 -5.93 7.56
N LEU A 64 -6.68 -4.67 7.25
CA LEU A 64 -7.17 -4.22 5.94
C LEU A 64 -6.23 -3.13 5.39
N PRO A 65 -5.05 -3.49 4.84
CA PRO A 65 -3.98 -2.54 4.50
C PRO A 65 -4.41 -1.45 3.52
N THR A 66 -5.29 -1.78 2.56
CA THR A 66 -5.89 -0.81 1.63
C THR A 66 -6.70 0.25 2.37
N ASN A 67 -7.64 -0.17 3.22
CA ASN A 67 -8.51 0.74 3.96
C ASN A 67 -7.72 1.55 4.99
N PHE A 68 -6.75 0.91 5.64
CA PHE A 68 -5.84 1.58 6.56
C PHE A 68 -5.08 2.72 5.87
N ARG A 69 -4.43 2.45 4.72
CA ARG A 69 -3.63 3.47 4.02
C ARG A 69 -4.50 4.62 3.49
N LYS A 70 -5.72 4.35 2.99
CA LYS A 70 -6.67 5.41 2.60
C LYS A 70 -7.06 6.30 3.78
N LYS A 71 -7.40 5.72 4.93
CA LYS A 71 -7.70 6.47 6.16
C LYS A 71 -6.49 7.27 6.66
N LEU A 72 -5.30 6.68 6.59
CA LEU A 72 -4.04 7.35 6.93
C LEU A 72 -3.82 8.59 6.05
N LEU A 73 -3.96 8.45 4.73
CA LEU A 73 -3.82 9.57 3.79
C LEU A 73 -4.89 10.65 4.01
N TYR A 74 -6.15 10.24 4.23
CA TYR A 74 -7.22 11.17 4.57
C TYR A 74 -6.88 11.97 5.85
N GLN A 75 -6.35 11.32 6.89
CA GLN A 75 -5.95 12.00 8.11
C GLN A 75 -4.75 12.93 7.89
N VAL A 76 -3.75 12.52 7.10
CA VAL A 76 -2.62 13.38 6.70
C VAL A 76 -3.13 14.66 6.02
N PHE A 77 -4.07 14.55 5.08
CA PHE A 77 -4.65 15.69 4.40
C PHE A 77 -5.54 16.55 5.30
N SER A 78 -6.27 15.92 6.22
CA SER A 78 -7.06 16.64 7.23
C SER A 78 -6.17 17.43 8.19
N ASN A 79 -5.03 16.87 8.61
CA ASN A 79 -4.04 17.55 9.45
C ASN A 79 -3.41 18.75 8.71
N ALA A 80 -3.28 18.65 7.39
CA ALA A 80 -2.89 19.75 6.51
C ALA A 80 -4.01 20.77 6.23
N SER A 81 -5.13 20.70 6.98
CA SER A 81 -6.28 21.62 6.89
C SER A 81 -7.02 21.62 5.54
N LEU A 82 -6.96 20.52 4.78
CA LEU A 82 -7.81 20.36 3.60
C LEU A 82 -9.28 20.21 4.02
N ALA A 83 -10.19 20.83 3.27
CA ALA A 83 -11.63 20.59 3.41
C ALA A 83 -11.96 19.11 3.18
N HIS A 84 -12.97 18.59 3.88
CA HIS A 84 -13.35 17.18 3.89
C HIS A 84 -13.38 16.53 2.50
N ASP A 85 -14.12 17.13 1.56
CA ASP A 85 -14.28 16.59 0.20
C ASP A 85 -12.94 16.55 -0.56
N ARG A 86 -12.10 17.58 -0.38
CA ARG A 86 -10.77 17.64 -0.99
C ARG A 86 -9.84 16.61 -0.36
N ALA A 87 -9.84 16.48 0.97
CA ALA A 87 -9.03 15.49 1.68
C ALA A 87 -9.39 14.05 1.24
N HIS A 88 -10.68 13.76 1.11
CA HIS A 88 -11.15 12.47 0.61
C HIS A 88 -10.70 12.23 -0.84
N ALA A 89 -10.96 13.17 -1.75
CA ALA A 89 -10.54 13.05 -3.15
C ALA A 89 -9.02 12.86 -3.31
N MET A 90 -8.22 13.62 -2.56
CA MET A 90 -6.76 13.50 -2.60
C MET A 90 -6.27 12.18 -1.99
N SER A 91 -6.93 11.65 -0.94
CA SER A 91 -6.59 10.34 -0.37
C SER A 91 -6.79 9.20 -1.37
N GLU A 92 -7.85 9.25 -2.15
CA GLU A 92 -8.13 8.25 -3.18
C GLU A 92 -7.11 8.33 -4.33
N GLN A 93 -6.76 9.55 -4.76
CA GLN A 93 -5.78 9.76 -5.84
C GLN A 93 -4.35 9.37 -5.41
N ALA A 94 -3.89 9.82 -4.24
CA ALA A 94 -2.60 9.44 -3.70
C ALA A 94 -2.51 7.92 -3.47
N PHE A 95 -3.57 7.31 -2.95
CA PHE A 95 -3.64 5.86 -2.80
C PHE A 95 -3.57 5.15 -4.16
N ALA A 96 -4.24 5.64 -5.19
CA ALA A 96 -4.18 5.04 -6.52
C ALA A 96 -2.77 5.04 -7.11
N VAL A 97 -1.97 6.09 -6.86
CA VAL A 97 -0.55 6.14 -7.25
C VAL A 97 0.26 5.09 -6.51
N PHE A 98 0.12 5.02 -5.17
CA PHE A 98 0.75 3.97 -4.37
C PHE A 98 0.37 2.57 -4.85
N TYR A 99 -0.92 2.33 -5.06
CA TYR A 99 -1.46 1.03 -5.43
C TYR A 99 -0.96 0.59 -6.80
N ARG A 100 -0.84 1.51 -7.77
CA ARG A 100 -0.20 1.22 -9.05
C ARG A 100 1.25 0.78 -8.87
N GLY A 101 2.01 1.53 -8.06
CA GLY A 101 3.42 1.21 -7.75
C GLY A 101 3.59 -0.15 -7.08
N ARG A 102 2.75 -0.47 -6.08
CA ARG A 102 2.80 -1.74 -5.34
C ARG A 102 2.51 -2.97 -6.23
N ASN A 103 1.89 -2.78 -7.38
CA ASN A 103 1.63 -3.85 -8.34
C ASN A 103 2.68 -3.92 -9.47
N GLN A 104 3.71 -3.06 -9.47
CA GLN A 104 4.87 -3.18 -10.35
C GLN A 104 5.87 -4.18 -9.77
N ILE A 105 5.49 -5.46 -9.76
CA ILE A 105 6.30 -6.54 -9.18
C ILE A 105 7.22 -7.16 -10.23
N THR A 106 8.33 -7.72 -9.76
CA THR A 106 9.20 -8.60 -10.56
C THR A 106 9.26 -9.95 -9.87
N LEU A 107 8.81 -11.00 -10.56
CA LEU A 107 8.83 -12.36 -10.03
C LEU A 107 10.26 -12.82 -9.79
N PHE A 108 10.46 -13.68 -8.79
CA PHE A 108 11.69 -14.45 -8.70
C PHE A 108 11.87 -15.28 -9.97
N HIS A 109 13.12 -15.37 -10.44
CA HIS A 109 13.46 -15.98 -11.72
C HIS A 109 12.81 -17.37 -11.95
N GLN A 110 12.65 -18.17 -10.90
CA GLN A 110 12.09 -19.51 -10.99
C GLN A 110 10.58 -19.60 -10.69
N ALA A 111 9.97 -18.54 -10.15
CA ALA A 111 8.59 -18.58 -9.63
C ALA A 111 7.59 -18.99 -10.72
N GLU A 112 7.65 -18.35 -11.89
CA GLU A 112 6.74 -18.63 -12.99
C GLU A 112 6.84 -20.09 -13.47
N GLY A 113 8.05 -20.56 -13.80
CA GLY A 113 8.25 -21.94 -14.26
C GLY A 113 7.89 -23.01 -13.23
N ILE A 114 8.08 -22.73 -11.93
CA ILE A 114 7.63 -23.62 -10.86
C ILE A 114 6.10 -23.66 -10.79
N LEU A 115 5.43 -22.50 -10.84
CA LEU A 115 3.97 -22.42 -10.80
C LEU A 115 3.35 -23.12 -12.02
N GLU A 116 3.91 -22.94 -13.22
CA GLU A 116 3.48 -23.66 -14.43
C GLU A 116 3.56 -25.18 -14.21
N THR A 117 4.69 -25.67 -13.71
CA THR A 117 4.90 -27.10 -13.44
C THR A 117 3.91 -27.65 -12.41
N LEU A 118 3.65 -26.90 -11.34
CA LEU A 118 2.75 -27.34 -10.26
C LEU A 118 1.28 -27.28 -10.69
N SER A 119 0.89 -26.29 -11.48
CA SER A 119 -0.48 -26.12 -11.98
C SER A 119 -0.93 -27.27 -12.89
N ALA A 120 0.01 -27.97 -13.53
CA ALA A 120 -0.29 -29.16 -14.32
C ALA A 120 -0.70 -30.38 -13.48
N GLN A 121 -0.38 -30.38 -12.17
CA GLN A 121 -0.57 -31.53 -11.28
C GLN A 121 -1.55 -31.23 -10.12
N TYR A 122 -1.63 -29.98 -9.70
CA TYR A 122 -2.44 -29.53 -8.58
C TYR A 122 -3.22 -28.26 -8.95
N PRO A 123 -4.46 -28.12 -8.49
CA PRO A 123 -5.08 -26.80 -8.39
C PRO A 123 -4.19 -25.87 -7.56
N LEU A 124 -4.00 -24.65 -8.06
CA LEU A 124 -3.30 -23.55 -7.38
C LEU A 124 -4.27 -22.45 -7.00
#